data_AF-A0AAE1GUW3-F1
#
_entry.id   AF-A0AAE1GUW3-F1
#
_cell.length_a   1.000
_cell.length_b   1.000
_cell.length_c   1.000
_cell.angle_alpha   90.00
_cell.angle_beta   90.00
_cell.angle_gamma   90.00
#
_symmetry.space_group_name_H-M   'P 1'
#
loop_
_entity.id
_entity.type
_entity.pdbx_description
1 polymer ?
#
loop_
_entity_poly.entity_id
_entity_poly.type
_entity_poly.pdbx_seq_one_letter_code
_entity_poly.pdbx_strand_id
1 'polypeptide(L)'
;MSDIKTVIQLLCQHLNCLLNINLKPDNFRLSKFNNNDKNTIEALWTTLEKICLSLGSKTPHYEKIDNIQVWVKLQLACMGYNCCEFYSLPTDFSTGSRELLLALMWVIAKENALAVLTQECVRQSPLSHEYSDVSHDQEKTCSSAPPLLTKESKNSISLEHQINYCLWLANRLKYNINQIQNLEEERIRHTHEVHQATAGSSGLPHLSVFETKLVKEPEFLNEWMPKLSKLNEIINTHSKWLKKKSVFWEWMETVIEMKEKDACAEDSSQIHNKHALSEFINAVHLYLGRTKKCEEPERGNNVAPHPRFLISSLYAKSVSNLVRKASSSDLLADMGLSENGIVMHASDWLALVDSELQEVEKMKHEKVQELNVMLQSLTQKLALVAIADVSNGEVESEDCSK
;
A
#
# COMPACT_ATOMS: atom_id res chain seq x y z
N MET A 1 27.37 25.55 6.69
CA MET A 1 26.61 24.72 7.66
C MET A 1 25.24 25.29 8.06
N SER A 2 24.89 26.54 7.73
CA SER A 2 23.57 27.15 8.05
C SER A 2 22.42 26.56 7.23
N ASP A 3 22.67 26.07 6.02
CA ASP A 3 21.63 25.60 5.11
C ASP A 3 21.00 24.28 5.60
N ILE A 4 21.81 23.31 6.06
CA ILE A 4 21.29 21.99 6.48
C ILE A 4 20.28 22.07 7.63
N LYS A 5 20.50 22.96 8.61
CA LYS A 5 19.53 23.17 9.70
C LYS A 5 18.17 23.61 9.16
N THR A 6 18.18 24.51 8.17
CA THR A 6 16.93 24.97 7.54
C THR A 6 16.27 23.89 6.71
N VAL A 7 17.07 23.03 6.05
CA VAL A 7 16.56 21.91 5.24
C VAL A 7 15.94 20.82 6.13
N ILE A 8 16.58 20.46 7.23
CA ILE A 8 16.01 19.52 8.20
C ILE A 8 14.74 20.09 8.83
N GLN A 9 14.73 21.38 9.16
CA GLN A 9 13.53 22.06 9.66
C GLN A 9 12.38 22.02 8.64
N LEU A 10 12.69 22.20 7.36
CA LEU A 10 11.71 22.11 6.28
C LEU A 10 11.15 20.69 6.15
N LEU A 11 12.00 19.66 6.22
CA LEU A 11 11.55 18.26 6.23
C LEU A 11 10.65 17.95 7.43
N CYS A 12 11.03 18.40 8.63
CA CYS A 12 10.22 18.26 9.84
C CYS A 12 8.85 18.93 9.66
N GLN A 13 8.82 20.17 9.15
CA GLN A 13 7.57 20.87 8.88
C GLN A 13 6.69 20.06 7.92
N HIS A 14 7.27 19.51 6.84
CA HIS A 14 6.53 18.74 5.85
C HIS A 14 5.91 17.48 6.47
N LEU A 15 6.72 16.66 7.15
CA LEU A 15 6.26 15.43 7.81
C LEU A 15 5.24 15.70 8.92
N ASN A 16 5.45 16.74 9.73
CA ASN A 16 4.51 17.14 10.78
C ASN A 16 3.16 17.55 10.19
N CYS A 17 3.15 18.24 9.05
CA CYS A 17 1.92 18.62 8.36
C CYS A 17 1.19 17.42 7.72
N LEU A 18 1.92 16.44 7.21
CA LEU A 18 1.35 15.25 6.54
C LEU A 18 0.82 14.22 7.54
N LEU A 19 1.56 13.94 8.61
CA LEU A 19 1.30 12.80 9.50
C LEU A 19 0.80 13.21 10.90
N ASN A 20 0.65 14.52 11.15
CA ASN A 20 0.29 15.07 12.46
C ASN A 20 1.20 14.55 13.58
N ILE A 21 2.51 14.77 13.44
CA ILE A 21 3.56 14.31 14.37
C ILE A 21 4.37 15.48 14.91
N ASN A 22 5.19 15.22 15.92
CA ASN A 22 6.07 16.21 16.54
C ASN A 22 7.55 15.86 16.32
N LEU A 23 7.98 15.91 15.06
CA LEU A 23 9.37 15.72 14.69
C LEU A 23 10.11 17.06 14.70
N LYS A 24 11.28 17.09 15.34
CA LYS A 24 12.11 18.30 15.49
C LYS A 24 13.48 18.11 14.84
N PRO A 25 14.16 19.18 14.38
CA PRO A 25 15.52 19.08 13.84
C PRO A 25 16.53 18.49 14.81
N ASP A 26 16.33 18.70 16.11
CA ASP A 26 17.20 18.11 17.13
C ASP A 26 17.14 16.58 17.14
N ASN A 27 16.00 15.97 16.81
CA ASN A 27 15.87 14.51 16.72
C ASN A 27 16.84 13.96 15.66
N PHE A 28 16.94 14.60 14.50
CA PHE A 28 17.88 14.23 13.43
C PHE A 28 19.34 14.42 13.86
N ARG A 29 19.63 15.55 14.52
CA ARG A 29 20.98 15.85 15.00
C ARG A 29 21.44 14.83 16.04
N LEU A 30 20.58 14.49 17.01
CA LEU A 30 20.88 13.53 18.08
C LEU A 30 21.05 12.12 17.50
N SER A 31 20.15 11.71 16.60
CA SER A 31 20.25 10.42 15.91
C SER A 31 21.50 10.27 15.06
N LYS A 32 21.99 11.33 14.40
CA LYS A 32 23.26 11.27 13.66
C LYS A 32 24.42 10.77 14.55
N PHE A 33 24.48 11.23 15.79
CA PHE A 33 25.50 10.82 16.76
C PHE A 33 25.09 9.63 17.63
N ASN A 34 24.04 8.89 17.24
CA ASN A 34 23.47 7.76 17.98
C ASN A 34 23.16 8.08 19.46
N ASN A 35 22.77 9.33 19.75
CA ASN A 35 22.39 9.73 21.09
C ASN A 35 20.97 9.23 21.38
N ASN A 36 20.88 8.26 22.28
CA ASN A 36 19.66 7.52 22.59
C ASN A 36 18.76 8.26 23.59
N ASP A 37 18.49 9.53 23.30
CA ASP A 37 17.46 10.28 24.02
C ASP A 37 16.09 9.64 23.76
N LYS A 38 15.36 9.32 24.85
CA LYS A 38 14.09 8.61 24.78
C LYS A 38 13.05 9.34 23.91
N ASN A 39 12.98 10.67 24.02
CA ASN A 39 12.02 11.46 23.24
C ASN A 39 12.34 11.41 21.74
N THR A 40 13.63 11.39 21.38
CA THR A 40 14.09 11.27 19.99
C THR A 40 13.70 9.92 19.40
N ILE A 41 13.93 8.83 20.14
CA ILE A 41 13.61 7.47 19.72
C ILE A 41 12.09 7.29 19.57
N GLU A 42 11.30 7.77 20.54
CA GLU A 42 9.84 7.72 20.50
C GLU A 42 9.30 8.49 19.28
N ALA A 43 9.77 9.72 19.05
CA ALA A 43 9.36 10.52 17.90
C ALA A 43 9.66 9.83 16.57
N LEU A 44 10.81 9.16 16.42
CA LEU A 44 11.17 8.43 15.21
C LEU A 44 10.32 7.17 15.01
N TRP A 45 10.05 6.40 16.07
CA TRP A 45 9.15 5.25 16.00
C TRP A 45 7.73 5.66 15.61
N THR A 46 7.15 6.68 16.26
CA THR A 46 5.81 7.19 15.91
C THR A 46 5.77 7.69 14.47
N THR A 47 6.86 8.30 13.99
CA THR A 47 6.94 8.75 12.59
C THR A 47 6.95 7.56 11.62
N LEU A 48 7.77 6.54 11.90
CA LEU A 48 7.83 5.30 11.13
C LEU A 48 6.50 4.54 11.13
N GLU A 49 5.84 4.46 12.28
CA GLU A 49 4.52 3.86 12.40
C GLU A 49 3.52 4.55 11.47
N LYS A 50 3.39 5.87 11.59
CA LYS A 50 2.41 6.61 10.80
C LYS A 50 2.73 6.58 9.31
N ILE A 51 4.01 6.67 8.92
CA ILE A 51 4.37 6.58 7.50
C ILE A 51 4.04 5.19 6.94
N CYS A 52 4.29 4.12 7.70
CA CYS A 52 3.93 2.76 7.32
C CYS A 52 2.41 2.57 7.21
N LEU A 53 1.63 3.15 8.14
CA LEU A 53 0.17 3.12 8.08
C LEU A 53 -0.37 3.86 6.85
N SER A 54 0.17 5.04 6.54
CA SER A 54 -0.30 5.84 5.41
C SER A 54 0.12 5.30 4.05
N LEU A 55 1.24 4.57 3.95
CA LEU A 55 1.69 3.92 2.70
C LEU A 55 1.11 2.51 2.52
N GLY A 56 0.57 1.90 3.58
CA GLY A 56 0.20 0.50 3.63
C GLY A 56 -1.09 0.17 2.86
N SER A 57 -0.97 -0.24 1.59
CA SER A 57 -2.03 -0.94 0.84
C SER A 57 -1.75 -2.44 0.61
N LYS A 58 -0.69 -2.99 1.23
CA LYS A 58 -0.13 -4.31 0.87
C LYS A 58 -0.03 -5.36 2.01
N THR A 59 -0.89 -5.27 3.06
CA THR A 59 -1.13 -6.24 4.20
C THR A 59 0.03 -6.40 5.22
N PRO A 60 -0.21 -6.68 6.54
CA PRO A 60 -1.12 -7.65 7.21
C PRO A 60 -2.43 -7.08 7.81
N HIS A 61 -3.39 -7.95 8.11
CA HIS A 61 -4.57 -7.65 8.93
C HIS A 61 -4.12 -7.16 10.32
N TYR A 62 -4.31 -5.87 10.59
CA TYR A 62 -3.88 -5.14 11.80
C TYR A 62 -4.43 -5.74 13.11
N GLU A 63 -5.55 -6.45 13.05
CA GLU A 63 -6.39 -6.78 14.21
C GLU A 63 -5.77 -7.72 15.28
N LYS A 64 -4.55 -8.24 15.10
CA LYS A 64 -3.96 -9.25 16.01
C LYS A 64 -2.45 -9.14 16.29
N ILE A 65 -1.82 -7.99 16.00
CA ILE A 65 -0.43 -7.76 16.44
C ILE A 65 -0.47 -6.75 17.58
N ASP A 66 -0.33 -7.24 18.81
CA ASP A 66 -0.44 -6.42 20.04
C ASP A 66 0.77 -5.48 20.24
N ASN A 67 1.83 -5.65 19.45
CA ASN A 67 3.07 -4.88 19.53
C ASN A 67 3.30 -4.09 18.24
N ILE A 68 3.16 -2.76 18.33
CA ILE A 68 3.27 -1.85 17.19
C ILE A 68 4.67 -1.84 16.57
N GLN A 69 5.73 -1.99 17.37
CA GLN A 69 7.10 -2.02 16.87
C GLN A 69 7.35 -3.28 16.03
N VAL A 70 6.82 -4.43 16.46
CA VAL A 70 6.88 -5.68 15.69
C VAL A 70 6.12 -5.54 14.38
N TRP A 71 4.97 -4.88 14.40
CA TRP A 71 4.21 -4.58 13.17
C TRP A 71 5.00 -3.69 12.20
N VAL A 72 5.59 -2.59 12.68
CA VAL A 72 6.42 -1.69 11.85
C VAL A 72 7.62 -2.43 11.27
N LYS A 73 8.30 -3.26 12.07
CA LYS A 73 9.39 -4.12 11.59
C LYS A 73 8.90 -5.07 10.49
N LEU A 74 7.77 -5.74 10.68
CA LEU A 74 7.21 -6.63 9.66
C LEU A 74 6.86 -5.86 8.38
N GLN A 75 6.28 -4.68 8.50
CA GLN A 75 5.95 -3.84 7.36
C GLN A 75 7.21 -3.42 6.58
N LEU A 76 8.25 -2.97 7.26
CA LEU A 76 9.54 -2.63 6.66
C LEU A 76 10.21 -3.85 5.99
N ALA A 77 10.11 -5.03 6.60
CA ALA A 77 10.60 -6.27 5.99
C ALA A 77 9.82 -6.61 4.71
N CYS A 78 8.50 -6.44 4.73
CA CYS A 78 7.65 -6.57 3.54
C CYS A 78 7.99 -5.51 2.48
N MET A 79 8.44 -4.33 2.86
CA MET A 79 8.90 -3.32 1.89
C MET A 79 10.31 -3.63 1.34
N GLY A 80 11.02 -4.59 1.94
CA GLY A 80 12.35 -5.03 1.52
C GLY A 80 13.52 -4.33 2.24
N TYR A 81 13.28 -3.76 3.43
CA TYR A 81 14.35 -3.18 4.23
C TYR A 81 15.23 -4.28 4.85
N ASN A 82 16.52 -4.34 4.48
CA ASN A 82 17.41 -5.46 4.81
C ASN A 82 18.51 -5.10 5.83
N CYS A 83 18.18 -4.36 6.89
CA CYS A 83 19.13 -3.98 7.94
C CYS A 83 18.87 -4.80 9.22
N CYS A 84 19.78 -5.72 9.55
CA CYS A 84 19.64 -6.63 10.71
C CYS A 84 19.67 -5.89 12.05
N GLU A 85 20.45 -4.81 12.13
CA GLU A 85 20.59 -3.96 13.31
C GLU A 85 19.25 -3.32 13.68
N PHE A 86 18.47 -2.90 12.68
CA PHE A 86 17.13 -2.37 12.88
C PHE A 86 16.15 -3.42 13.46
N TYR A 87 16.19 -4.65 12.96
CA TYR A 87 15.34 -5.72 13.49
C TYR A 87 15.75 -6.15 14.90
N SER A 88 17.02 -5.94 15.24
CA SER A 88 17.59 -6.19 16.57
C SER A 88 17.31 -5.06 17.57
N LEU A 89 16.64 -3.96 17.17
CA LEU A 89 16.33 -2.89 18.10
C LEU A 89 15.37 -3.34 19.21
N PRO A 90 15.59 -2.94 20.47
CA PRO A 90 14.71 -3.29 21.56
C PRO A 90 13.39 -2.51 21.48
N THR A 91 12.35 -3.07 22.10
CA THR A 91 10.99 -2.49 22.15
C THR A 91 10.83 -1.44 23.27
N ASP A 92 11.83 -1.30 24.14
CA ASP A 92 11.85 -0.44 25.33
C ASP A 92 12.31 1.01 25.07
N PHE A 93 12.53 1.37 23.80
CA PHE A 93 13.02 2.69 23.35
C PHE A 93 14.39 3.09 23.94
N SER A 94 15.19 2.13 24.39
CA SER A 94 16.47 2.40 25.06
C SER A 94 17.61 2.78 24.10
N THR A 95 17.59 2.28 22.86
CA THR A 95 18.69 2.40 21.90
C THR A 95 18.22 2.41 20.45
N GLY A 96 19.09 2.84 19.53
CA GLY A 96 18.86 2.70 18.09
C GLY A 96 18.41 3.97 17.38
N SER A 97 18.62 5.15 17.97
CA SER A 97 18.21 6.43 17.39
C SER A 97 18.74 6.64 15.96
N ARG A 98 19.97 6.20 15.64
CA ARG A 98 20.54 6.27 14.29
C ARG A 98 19.89 5.28 13.33
N GLU A 99 19.69 4.04 13.76
CA GLU A 99 19.08 3.00 12.92
C GLU A 99 17.63 3.33 12.56
N LEU A 100 16.89 3.95 13.49
CA LEU A 100 15.54 4.44 13.23
C LEU A 100 15.53 5.58 12.22
N LEU A 101 16.50 6.49 12.31
CA LEU A 101 16.66 7.56 11.32
C LEU A 101 16.95 6.98 9.93
N LEU A 102 17.86 6.00 9.84
CA LEU A 102 18.19 5.35 8.57
C LEU A 102 16.99 4.61 7.97
N ALA A 103 16.24 3.85 8.79
CA ALA A 103 15.03 3.18 8.35
C ALA A 103 13.96 4.16 7.86
N LEU A 104 13.74 5.26 8.60
CA LEU A 104 12.79 6.31 8.20
C LEU A 104 13.18 6.94 6.87
N MET A 105 14.44 7.33 6.72
CA MET A 105 14.90 7.95 5.49
C MET A 105 14.91 6.98 4.31
N TRP A 106 15.17 5.71 4.55
CA TRP A 106 15.05 4.67 3.54
C TRP A 106 13.61 4.55 3.02
N VAL A 107 12.59 4.54 3.89
CA VAL A 107 11.18 4.51 3.45
C VAL A 107 10.83 5.76 2.64
N ILE A 108 11.26 6.93 3.12
CA ILE A 108 11.02 8.21 2.44
C ILE A 108 11.63 8.21 1.03
N ALA A 109 12.83 7.67 0.87
CA ALA A 109 13.51 7.57 -0.41
C ALA A 109 12.88 6.51 -1.32
N LYS A 110 12.71 5.28 -0.82
CA LYS A 110 12.30 4.10 -1.58
C LYS A 110 10.88 4.24 -2.15
N GLU A 111 9.94 4.66 -1.31
CA GLU A 111 8.52 4.78 -1.69
C GLU A 111 8.16 6.18 -2.19
N ASN A 112 9.14 7.09 -2.28
CA ASN A 112 8.89 8.52 -2.53
C ASN A 112 7.77 9.05 -1.60
N ALA A 113 7.84 8.65 -0.32
CA ALA A 113 6.72 8.74 0.61
C ALA A 113 6.15 10.15 0.71
N LEU A 114 7.01 11.17 0.72
CA LEU A 114 6.59 12.57 0.80
C LEU A 114 5.74 12.99 -0.40
N ALA A 115 6.04 12.52 -1.60
CA ALA A 115 5.25 12.81 -2.79
C ALA A 115 3.92 12.03 -2.76
N VAL A 116 3.96 10.74 -2.42
CA VAL A 116 2.76 9.89 -2.30
C VAL A 116 1.78 10.47 -1.28
N LEU A 117 2.26 10.82 -0.09
CA LEU A 117 1.44 11.40 0.96
C LEU A 117 0.92 12.79 0.59
N THR A 118 1.74 13.63 -0.03
CA THR A 118 1.29 14.94 -0.51
C THR A 118 0.21 14.78 -1.56
N GLN A 119 0.38 13.85 -2.50
CA GLN A 119 -0.61 13.55 -3.52
C GLN A 119 -1.89 12.99 -2.92
N GLU A 120 -1.80 12.14 -1.90
CA GLU A 120 -2.98 11.61 -1.21
C GLU A 120 -3.73 12.72 -0.47
N CYS A 121 -3.03 13.64 0.22
CA CYS A 121 -3.67 14.82 0.80
C CYS A 121 -4.36 15.70 -0.27
N VAL A 122 -3.75 15.83 -1.46
CA VAL A 122 -4.35 16.56 -2.58
C VAL A 122 -5.57 15.82 -3.11
N ARG A 123 -5.48 14.50 -3.29
CA ARG A 123 -6.58 13.63 -3.73
C ARG A 123 -7.75 13.68 -2.77
N GLN A 124 -7.50 13.66 -1.47
CA GLN A 124 -8.51 13.75 -0.41
C GLN A 124 -9.05 15.18 -0.22
N SER A 125 -8.42 16.19 -0.83
CA SER A 125 -8.87 17.58 -0.76
C SER A 125 -10.00 17.84 -1.75
N PRO A 126 -10.94 18.76 -1.42
CA PRO A 126 -12.01 19.13 -2.34
C PRO A 126 -11.54 19.65 -3.70
N LEU A 127 -10.32 20.19 -3.78
CA LEU A 127 -9.77 20.66 -5.06
C LEU A 127 -9.55 19.53 -6.07
N SER A 128 -9.42 18.28 -5.60
CA SER A 128 -9.32 17.10 -6.48
C SER A 128 -10.65 16.39 -6.66
N HIS A 129 -11.70 16.84 -5.98
CA HIS A 129 -13.01 16.26 -6.05
C HIS A 129 -13.93 17.15 -6.88
N GLU A 130 -14.31 16.67 -8.07
CA GLU A 130 -15.44 17.28 -8.78
C GLU A 130 -16.73 17.18 -7.95
N TYR A 131 -16.88 16.14 -7.12
CA TYR A 131 -18.09 15.90 -6.33
C TYR A 131 -17.76 15.71 -4.85
N SER A 132 -18.62 16.21 -3.95
CA SER A 132 -18.50 15.88 -2.53
C SER A 132 -18.59 14.38 -2.33
N ASP A 133 -17.64 13.79 -1.60
CA ASP A 133 -17.66 12.38 -1.24
C ASP A 133 -18.90 12.10 -0.37
N VAL A 134 -19.91 11.46 -0.96
CA VAL A 134 -21.09 11.01 -0.23
C VAL A 134 -20.75 9.65 0.38
N SER A 135 -19.90 9.61 1.41
CA SER A 135 -19.79 8.40 2.23
C SER A 135 -19.10 8.61 3.57
N HIS A 136 -19.92 8.57 4.63
CA HIS A 136 -19.64 7.69 5.78
C HIS A 136 -20.91 7.36 6.59
N ASP A 137 -22.03 8.09 6.41
CA ASP A 137 -23.24 7.84 7.21
C ASP A 137 -24.27 6.88 6.58
N GLN A 138 -24.12 6.49 5.31
CA GLN A 138 -25.11 5.66 4.61
C GLN A 138 -24.78 4.16 4.51
N GLU A 139 -23.63 3.70 5.02
CA GLU A 139 -23.30 2.26 5.01
C GLU A 139 -24.07 1.44 6.06
N LYS A 140 -24.87 2.07 6.94
CA LYS A 140 -25.61 1.36 8.00
C LYS A 140 -26.93 0.71 7.58
N THR A 141 -27.40 0.86 6.33
CA THR A 141 -28.76 0.41 5.95
C THR A 141 -28.84 -0.69 4.89
N CYS A 142 -27.74 -1.20 4.35
CA CYS A 142 -27.78 -2.32 3.39
C CYS A 142 -27.14 -3.62 3.91
N SER A 143 -27.45 -4.00 5.15
CA SER A 143 -27.33 -5.41 5.58
C SER A 143 -28.64 -6.16 5.29
N SER A 144 -29.04 -6.22 4.03
CA SER A 144 -29.93 -7.27 3.55
C SER A 144 -29.05 -8.27 2.83
N ALA A 145 -28.46 -9.21 3.59
CA ALA A 145 -27.90 -10.41 2.99
C ALA A 145 -28.97 -11.04 2.08
N PRO A 146 -28.62 -11.54 0.88
CA PRO A 146 -29.57 -12.27 0.07
C PRO A 146 -30.16 -13.41 0.92
N PRO A 147 -31.49 -13.60 0.94
CA PRO A 147 -32.06 -14.78 1.57
C PRO A 147 -31.46 -15.99 0.85
N LEU A 148 -31.07 -17.01 1.62
CA LEU A 148 -30.43 -18.28 1.20
C LEU A 148 -28.91 -18.37 1.39
N LEU A 149 -28.42 -18.03 2.60
CA LEU A 149 -27.45 -18.89 3.32
C LEU A 149 -27.68 -18.80 4.84
N THR A 150 -28.94 -18.62 5.26
CA THR A 150 -29.35 -19.02 6.61
C THR A 150 -29.18 -20.54 6.72
N LYS A 151 -28.61 -20.98 7.84
CA LYS A 151 -28.09 -22.33 8.15
C LYS A 151 -29.10 -23.49 8.12
N GLU A 152 -30.08 -23.48 7.22
CA GLU A 152 -31.13 -24.48 7.12
C GLU A 152 -31.23 -25.00 5.69
N SER A 153 -30.36 -25.97 5.38
CA SER A 153 -30.62 -27.13 4.53
C SER A 153 -29.28 -27.69 4.05
N LYS A 154 -28.71 -28.61 4.83
CA LYS A 154 -27.71 -29.59 4.36
C LYS A 154 -28.37 -30.74 3.59
N ASN A 155 -29.55 -30.51 3.00
CA ASN A 155 -30.20 -31.47 2.12
C ASN A 155 -30.03 -30.96 0.68
N SER A 156 -29.10 -31.61 -0.02
CA SER A 156 -28.91 -31.64 -1.48
C SER A 156 -29.71 -30.60 -2.27
N ILE A 157 -29.23 -29.34 -2.26
CA ILE A 157 -29.66 -28.35 -3.25
C ILE A 157 -29.26 -28.93 -4.61
N SER A 158 -30.24 -29.23 -5.45
CA SER A 158 -30.01 -29.76 -6.81
C SER A 158 -28.97 -28.92 -7.54
N LEU A 159 -28.08 -29.55 -8.29
CA LEU A 159 -27.06 -28.88 -9.11
C LEU A 159 -27.68 -27.76 -9.97
N GLU A 160 -28.91 -28.00 -10.46
CA GLU A 160 -29.69 -27.03 -11.22
C GLU A 160 -30.06 -25.78 -10.41
N HIS A 161 -30.41 -25.92 -9.14
CA HIS A 161 -30.71 -24.77 -8.26
C HIS A 161 -29.45 -23.96 -7.96
N GLN A 162 -28.29 -24.62 -7.82
CA GLN A 162 -27.01 -23.94 -7.65
C GLN A 162 -26.61 -23.18 -8.91
N ILE A 163 -26.78 -23.79 -10.09
CA ILE A 163 -26.53 -23.14 -11.39
C ILE A 163 -27.46 -21.94 -11.58
N ASN A 164 -28.76 -22.10 -11.34
CA ASN A 164 -29.74 -21.02 -11.46
C ASN A 164 -29.44 -19.87 -10.48
N TYR A 165 -29.00 -20.17 -9.27
CA TYR A 165 -28.57 -19.16 -8.30
C TYR A 165 -27.30 -18.41 -8.75
N CYS A 166 -26.30 -19.12 -9.28
CA CYS A 166 -25.11 -18.51 -9.87
C CYS A 166 -25.45 -17.62 -11.06
N LEU A 167 -26.37 -18.05 -11.93
CA LEU A 167 -26.86 -17.25 -13.06
C LEU A 167 -27.60 -16.00 -12.57
N TRP A 168 -28.43 -16.12 -11.53
CA TRP A 168 -29.09 -14.97 -10.91
C TRP A 168 -28.08 -13.96 -10.33
N LEU A 169 -27.07 -14.43 -9.60
CA LEU A 169 -26.00 -13.57 -9.09
C LEU A 169 -25.21 -12.89 -10.22
N ALA A 170 -24.85 -13.64 -11.26
CA ALA A 170 -24.13 -13.11 -12.41
C ALA A 170 -24.96 -12.04 -13.14
N ASN A 171 -26.25 -12.27 -13.34
CA ASN A 171 -27.16 -11.29 -13.95
C ASN A 171 -27.37 -10.06 -13.06
N ARG A 172 -27.46 -10.23 -11.74
CA ARG A 172 -27.53 -9.12 -10.79
C ARG A 172 -26.26 -8.29 -10.78
N LEU A 173 -25.10 -8.93 -10.81
CA LEU A 173 -23.80 -8.26 -10.94
C LEU A 173 -23.72 -7.48 -12.25
N LYS A 174 -24.10 -8.11 -13.37
CA LYS A 174 -24.15 -7.46 -14.69
C LYS A 174 -25.08 -6.26 -14.69
N TYR A 175 -26.28 -6.39 -14.12
CA TYR A 175 -27.22 -5.28 -13.97
C TYR A 175 -26.61 -4.14 -13.15
N ASN A 176 -26.01 -4.44 -11.99
CA ASN A 176 -25.37 -3.44 -11.14
C ASN A 176 -24.21 -2.74 -11.86
N ILE A 177 -23.38 -3.48 -12.60
CA ILE A 177 -22.29 -2.90 -13.40
C ILE A 177 -22.86 -1.93 -14.44
N ASN A 178 -23.91 -2.33 -15.16
CA ASN A 178 -24.56 -1.45 -16.13
C ASN A 178 -25.18 -0.20 -15.46
N GLN A 179 -25.79 -0.35 -14.27
CA GLN A 179 -26.31 0.80 -13.52
C GLN A 179 -25.19 1.76 -13.10
N ILE A 180 -24.06 1.24 -12.64
CA ILE A 180 -22.88 2.05 -12.31
C ILE A 180 -22.38 2.79 -13.55
N GLN A 181 -22.32 2.13 -14.70
CA GLN A 181 -21.92 2.76 -15.97
C GLN A 181 -22.89 3.88 -16.39
N ASN A 182 -24.20 3.65 -16.32
CA ASN A 182 -25.18 4.69 -16.64
C ASN A 182 -25.07 5.90 -15.69
N LEU A 183 -24.85 5.66 -14.39
CA LEU A 183 -24.64 6.74 -13.42
C LEU A 183 -23.34 7.50 -13.69
N GLU A 184 -22.30 6.81 -14.15
CA GLU A 184 -21.04 7.41 -14.55
C GLU A 184 -21.22 8.32 -15.79
N GLU A 185 -21.99 7.89 -16.78
CA GLU A 185 -22.33 8.68 -17.96
C GLU A 185 -23.16 9.92 -17.60
N GLU A 186 -24.19 9.77 -16.76
CA GLU A 186 -24.99 10.88 -16.23
C GLU A 186 -24.11 11.89 -15.48
N ARG A 187 -23.20 11.39 -14.66
CA ARG A 187 -22.25 12.20 -13.89
C ARG A 187 -21.34 13.01 -14.82
N ILE A 188 -20.77 12.38 -15.85
CA ILE A 188 -19.94 13.06 -16.86
C ILE A 188 -20.75 14.14 -17.57
N ARG A 189 -21.99 13.83 -17.97
CA ARG A 189 -22.88 14.79 -18.66
C ARG A 189 -23.12 16.03 -17.81
N HIS A 190 -23.52 15.87 -16.55
CA HIS A 190 -23.79 17.01 -15.66
C HIS A 190 -22.56 17.85 -15.35
N THR A 191 -21.39 17.22 -15.23
CA THR A 191 -20.15 17.98 -15.03
C THR A 191 -19.75 18.76 -16.26
N HIS A 192 -19.95 18.20 -17.45
CA HIS A 192 -19.78 18.95 -18.68
C HIS A 192 -20.69 20.17 -18.75
N GLU A 193 -21.97 20.04 -18.35
CA GLU A 193 -22.91 21.17 -18.29
C GLU A 193 -22.41 22.28 -17.35
N VAL A 194 -21.88 21.92 -16.16
CA VAL A 194 -21.33 22.90 -15.21
C VAL A 194 -20.07 23.57 -15.75
N HIS A 195 -19.14 22.80 -16.33
CA HIS A 195 -17.91 23.35 -16.91
C HIS A 195 -18.24 24.27 -18.10
N GLN A 196 -19.21 23.91 -18.93
CA GLN A 196 -19.67 24.74 -20.04
C GLN A 196 -20.35 26.03 -19.53
N ALA A 197 -21.20 25.93 -18.50
CA ALA A 197 -21.90 27.08 -17.93
C ALA A 197 -20.96 28.07 -17.22
N THR A 198 -19.82 27.59 -16.73
CA THR A 198 -18.82 28.39 -16.00
C THR A 198 -17.59 28.75 -16.85
N ALA A 199 -17.62 28.43 -18.15
CA ALA A 199 -16.51 28.68 -19.05
C ALA A 199 -16.13 30.17 -19.10
N GLY A 200 -14.86 30.49 -18.90
CA GLY A 200 -14.34 31.86 -18.90
C GLY A 200 -14.72 32.70 -17.67
N SER A 201 -15.34 32.10 -16.65
CA SER A 201 -15.64 32.82 -15.41
C SER A 201 -14.35 33.12 -14.62
N SER A 202 -14.26 34.35 -14.09
CA SER A 202 -13.16 34.81 -13.22
C SER A 202 -11.74 34.61 -13.81
N GLY A 203 -11.59 34.58 -15.13
CA GLY A 203 -10.30 34.39 -15.81
C GLY A 203 -9.80 32.94 -15.80
N LEU A 204 -10.62 31.98 -15.35
CA LEU A 204 -10.33 30.55 -15.41
C LEU A 204 -10.98 29.92 -16.66
N PRO A 205 -10.46 28.79 -17.17
CA PRO A 205 -11.07 28.08 -18.28
C PRO A 205 -12.52 27.67 -18.00
N HIS A 206 -12.77 27.13 -16.80
CA HIS A 206 -14.08 26.84 -16.22
C HIS A 206 -13.92 26.68 -14.69
N LEU A 207 -15.03 26.58 -13.96
CA LEU A 207 -15.01 26.18 -12.55
C LEU A 207 -15.30 24.68 -12.47
N SER A 208 -14.70 24.01 -11.49
CA SER A 208 -15.11 22.66 -11.09
C SER A 208 -16.50 22.68 -10.47
N VAL A 209 -17.14 21.51 -10.39
CA VAL A 209 -18.46 21.39 -9.76
C VAL A 209 -18.42 21.78 -8.28
N PHE A 210 -17.35 21.42 -7.57
CA PHE A 210 -17.13 21.85 -6.19
C PHE A 210 -16.92 23.37 -6.06
N GLU A 211 -16.10 23.98 -6.91
CA GLU A 211 -15.90 25.44 -6.91
C GLU A 211 -17.21 26.18 -7.19
N THR A 212 -18.01 25.67 -8.12
CA THR A 212 -19.35 26.21 -8.43
C THR A 212 -20.26 26.13 -7.20
N LYS A 213 -20.19 25.04 -6.43
CA LYS A 213 -20.92 24.91 -5.16
C LYS A 213 -20.45 25.92 -4.12
N LEU A 214 -19.15 26.12 -3.95
CA LEU A 214 -18.61 27.13 -3.04
C LEU A 214 -19.03 28.55 -3.39
N VAL A 215 -19.10 28.87 -4.69
CA VAL A 215 -19.58 30.18 -5.16
C VAL A 215 -21.07 30.36 -4.85
N LYS A 216 -21.87 29.30 -5.04
CA LYS A 216 -23.32 29.34 -4.79
C LYS A 216 -23.65 29.39 -3.29
N GLU A 217 -22.88 28.70 -2.46
CA GLU A 217 -23.15 28.49 -1.04
C GLU A 217 -21.92 28.94 -0.21
N PRO A 218 -21.75 30.27 0.01
CA PRO A 218 -20.56 30.82 0.66
C PRO A 218 -20.43 30.41 2.14
N GLU A 219 -21.47 29.86 2.76
CA GLU A 219 -21.43 29.34 4.13
C GLU A 219 -20.40 28.21 4.28
N PHE A 220 -20.25 27.37 3.24
CA PHE A 220 -19.25 26.30 3.23
C PHE A 220 -17.82 26.84 3.14
N LEU A 221 -17.62 28.09 2.67
CA LEU A 221 -16.29 28.68 2.58
C LEU A 221 -15.60 28.74 3.95
N ASN A 222 -16.33 29.08 5.01
CA ASN A 222 -15.78 29.13 6.36
C ASN A 222 -15.28 27.76 6.85
N GLU A 223 -15.93 26.68 6.44
CA GLU A 223 -15.52 25.31 6.77
C GLU A 223 -14.30 24.86 5.97
N TRP A 224 -14.25 25.22 4.68
CA TRP A 224 -13.22 24.74 3.75
C TRP A 224 -11.95 25.58 3.71
N MET A 225 -12.03 26.88 4.02
CA MET A 225 -10.87 27.78 3.99
C MET A 225 -9.71 27.31 4.87
N PRO A 226 -9.92 26.80 6.11
CA PRO A 226 -8.84 26.21 6.90
C PRO A 226 -8.21 24.98 6.23
N LYS A 227 -9.02 24.11 5.62
CA LYS A 227 -8.57 22.89 4.93
C LYS A 227 -7.76 23.23 3.67
N LEU A 228 -8.22 24.19 2.87
CA LEU A 228 -7.52 24.70 1.69
C LEU A 228 -6.22 25.42 2.06
N SER A 229 -6.23 26.22 3.13
CA SER A 229 -5.03 26.88 3.65
C SER A 229 -3.98 25.86 4.08
N LYS A 230 -4.42 24.78 4.76
CA LYS A 230 -3.53 23.70 5.16
C LYS A 230 -2.96 22.93 3.95
N LEU A 231 -3.78 22.64 2.95
CA LEU A 231 -3.35 22.02 1.71
C LEU A 231 -2.30 22.89 1.00
N ASN A 232 -2.56 24.19 0.87
CA ASN A 232 -1.62 25.13 0.26
C ASN A 232 -0.30 25.18 1.04
N GLU A 233 -0.33 25.13 2.37
CA GLU A 233 0.87 24.99 3.20
C GLU A 233 1.65 23.71 2.84
N ILE A 234 0.97 22.56 2.74
CA ILE A 234 1.59 21.26 2.39
C ILE A 234 2.23 21.32 1.01
N ILE A 235 1.52 21.80 -0.02
CA ILE A 235 2.02 21.90 -1.40
C ILE A 235 3.22 22.83 -1.48
N ASN A 236 3.14 24.01 -0.85
CA ASN A 236 4.25 24.96 -0.82
C ASN A 236 5.48 24.40 -0.10
N THR A 237 5.27 23.69 1.01
CA THR A 237 6.34 23.03 1.76
C THR A 237 6.98 21.92 0.95
N HIS A 238 6.18 21.09 0.25
CA HIS A 238 6.68 20.06 -0.64
C HIS A 238 7.50 20.63 -1.80
N SER A 239 7.03 21.71 -2.44
CA SER A 239 7.77 22.40 -3.51
C SER A 239 9.12 22.94 -3.02
N LYS A 240 9.16 23.55 -1.84
CA LYS A 240 10.41 24.00 -1.20
C LYS A 240 11.33 22.82 -0.90
N TRP A 241 10.80 21.70 -0.41
CA TRP A 241 11.57 20.49 -0.12
C TRP A 241 12.21 19.93 -1.39
N LEU A 242 11.46 19.82 -2.49
CA LEU A 242 11.98 19.31 -3.76
C LEU A 242 13.19 20.11 -4.27
N LYS A 243 13.21 21.43 -4.05
CA LYS A 243 14.34 22.30 -4.43
C LYS A 243 15.58 22.12 -3.56
N LYS A 244 15.42 21.64 -2.32
CA LYS A 244 16.50 21.55 -1.32
C LYS A 244 16.86 20.13 -0.89
N LYS A 245 16.15 19.11 -1.38
CA LYS A 245 16.35 17.70 -0.96
C LYS A 245 17.78 17.19 -1.19
N SER A 246 18.48 17.68 -2.21
CA SER A 246 19.87 17.27 -2.49
C SER A 246 20.80 17.56 -1.31
N VAL A 247 20.70 18.76 -0.72
CA VAL A 247 21.49 19.16 0.45
C VAL A 247 21.21 18.26 1.66
N PHE A 248 19.97 17.80 1.81
CA PHE A 248 19.63 16.84 2.86
C PHE A 248 20.27 15.47 2.61
N TRP A 249 20.21 14.98 1.37
CA TRP A 249 20.78 13.66 1.04
C TRP A 249 22.30 13.64 1.17
N GLU A 250 23.00 14.72 0.78
CA GLU A 250 24.43 14.89 1.04
C GLU A 250 24.73 14.84 2.56
N TRP A 251 23.87 15.44 3.39
CA TRP A 251 24.02 15.31 4.84
C TRP A 251 23.74 13.88 5.34
N MET A 252 22.79 13.15 4.74
CA MET A 252 22.52 11.75 5.10
C MET A 252 23.68 10.82 4.77
N GLU A 253 24.43 11.08 3.71
CA GLU A 253 25.68 10.33 3.41
C GLU A 253 26.63 10.40 4.61
N THR A 254 26.77 11.57 5.24
CA THR A 254 27.60 11.70 6.45
C THR A 254 27.07 10.93 7.67
N VAL A 255 25.77 10.61 7.71
CA VAL A 255 25.18 9.74 8.76
C VAL A 255 25.56 8.28 8.51
N ILE A 256 25.58 7.86 7.24
CA ILE A 256 25.99 6.52 6.82
C ILE A 256 27.49 6.34 7.10
N GLU A 257 28.34 7.30 6.70
CA GLU A 257 29.78 7.28 7.00
C GLU A 257 30.07 7.17 8.50
N MET A 258 29.26 7.81 9.34
CA MET A 258 29.40 7.70 10.81
C MET A 258 29.04 6.29 11.30
N LYS A 259 27.99 5.67 10.75
CA LYS A 259 27.64 4.28 11.07
C LYS A 259 28.78 3.32 10.69
N GLU A 260 29.37 3.50 9.51
CA GLU A 260 30.48 2.67 9.05
C GLU A 260 31.73 2.82 9.93
N LYS A 261 32.06 4.05 10.33
CA LYS A 261 33.18 4.31 11.25
C LYS A 261 32.98 3.66 12.61
N ASP A 262 31.76 3.72 13.15
CA ASP A 262 31.44 3.09 14.43
C ASP A 262 31.52 1.55 14.31
N ALA A 263 31.10 0.97 13.17
CA ALA A 263 31.23 -0.46 12.91
C ALA A 263 32.70 -0.93 12.82
N CYS A 264 33.60 -0.11 12.23
CA CYS A 264 35.03 -0.42 12.19
C CYS A 264 35.74 -0.24 13.55
N ALA A 265 35.18 0.56 14.46
CA ALA A 265 35.75 0.79 15.79
C ALA A 265 35.33 -0.28 16.81
N GLU A 266 34.17 -0.92 16.59
CA GLU A 266 33.56 -1.93 17.46
C GLU A 266 33.83 -3.37 16.97
N ASP A 267 35.09 -3.73 16.72
CA ASP A 267 35.49 -5.08 16.27
C ASP A 267 35.42 -6.16 17.39
N SER A 268 34.73 -5.85 18.48
CA SER A 268 34.37 -6.81 19.51
C SER A 268 33.14 -6.29 20.28
N SER A 269 32.01 -7.00 20.16
CA SER A 269 30.77 -6.86 20.96
C SER A 269 29.57 -6.13 20.35
N GLN A 270 29.26 -6.26 19.06
CA GLN A 270 27.85 -6.10 18.64
C GLN A 270 27.03 -7.31 19.14
N ILE A 271 26.67 -7.28 20.43
CA ILE A 271 25.62 -8.13 20.97
C ILE A 271 24.33 -7.63 20.34
N HIS A 272 24.02 -8.13 19.13
CA HIS A 272 22.68 -8.05 18.58
C HIS A 272 21.74 -8.53 19.68
N ASN A 273 20.69 -7.77 19.97
CA ASN A 273 19.71 -8.18 20.97
C ASN A 273 19.00 -9.43 20.44
N LYS A 274 19.57 -10.60 20.75
CA LYS A 274 19.13 -11.91 20.27
C LYS A 274 17.67 -12.16 20.65
N HIS A 275 17.20 -11.56 21.74
CA HIS A 275 15.81 -11.62 22.17
C HIS A 275 14.90 -10.78 21.25
N ALA A 276 15.24 -9.53 20.96
CA ALA A 276 14.44 -8.71 20.04
C ALA A 276 14.39 -9.29 18.62
N LEU A 277 15.50 -9.87 18.16
CA LEU A 277 15.57 -10.54 16.87
C LEU A 277 14.76 -11.84 16.87
N SER A 278 14.82 -12.66 17.92
CA SER A 278 14.01 -13.88 18.02
C SER A 278 12.51 -13.59 18.13
N GLU A 279 12.12 -12.52 18.83
CA GLU A 279 10.74 -12.03 18.88
C GLU A 279 10.24 -11.66 17.47
N PHE A 280 11.06 -10.93 16.71
CA PHE A 280 10.74 -10.59 15.32
C PHE A 280 10.66 -11.84 14.42
N ILE A 281 11.62 -12.77 14.51
CA ILE A 281 11.61 -14.03 13.76
C ILE A 281 10.35 -14.85 14.09
N ASN A 282 9.96 -14.93 15.36
CA ASN A 282 8.73 -15.60 15.77
C ASN A 282 7.49 -14.92 15.19
N ALA A 283 7.44 -13.58 15.18
CA ALA A 283 6.34 -12.83 14.57
C ALA A 283 6.23 -13.09 13.06
N VAL A 284 7.36 -13.16 12.36
CA VAL A 284 7.43 -13.58 10.96
C VAL A 284 6.88 -15.00 10.80
N HIS A 285 7.33 -15.97 11.60
CA HIS A 285 6.84 -17.34 11.51
C HIS A 285 5.34 -17.46 11.78
N LEU A 286 4.80 -16.71 12.74
CA LEU A 286 3.37 -16.64 13.01
C LEU A 286 2.60 -16.04 11.82
N TYR A 287 3.13 -15.00 11.19
CA TYR A 287 2.55 -14.42 9.98
C TYR A 287 2.54 -15.43 8.82
N LEU A 288 3.67 -16.10 8.57
CA LEU A 288 3.81 -17.13 7.53
C LEU A 288 2.94 -18.38 7.77
N GLY A 289 2.81 -18.80 9.03
CA GLY A 289 1.93 -19.92 9.38
C GLY A 289 0.45 -19.60 9.11
N ARG A 290 0.06 -18.33 9.25
CA ARG A 290 -1.31 -17.86 8.96
C ARG A 290 -1.57 -17.77 7.46
N THR A 291 -0.62 -17.30 6.66
CA THR A 291 -0.79 -17.25 5.20
C THR A 291 -0.93 -18.66 4.65
N LYS A 292 -0.14 -19.63 5.14
CA LYS A 292 -0.27 -21.05 4.78
C LYS A 292 -1.60 -21.68 5.20
N LYS A 293 -2.15 -21.29 6.35
CA LYS A 293 -3.47 -21.79 6.82
C LYS A 293 -4.63 -21.24 5.99
N CYS A 294 -4.46 -20.10 5.32
CA CYS A 294 -5.38 -19.60 4.30
C CYS A 294 -5.13 -20.21 2.91
N GLU A 295 -3.99 -20.88 2.70
CA GLU A 295 -3.61 -21.55 1.44
C GLU A 295 -4.00 -23.03 1.38
N GLU A 296 -4.44 -23.68 2.46
CA GLU A 296 -5.00 -25.04 2.36
C GLU A 296 -6.46 -24.98 1.87
N PRO A 297 -6.76 -25.34 0.60
CA PRO A 297 -8.12 -25.71 0.26
C PRO A 297 -8.40 -27.04 0.94
N GLU A 298 -9.59 -27.20 1.53
CA GLU A 298 -10.10 -28.53 1.83
C GLU A 298 -9.87 -29.43 0.62
N ARG A 299 -9.18 -30.57 0.84
CA ARG A 299 -8.76 -31.48 -0.23
C ARG A 299 -9.92 -31.76 -1.18
N GLY A 300 -9.80 -31.23 -2.39
CA GLY A 300 -10.69 -31.54 -3.50
C GLY A 300 -11.16 -30.30 -4.25
N ASN A 301 -10.25 -29.61 -4.94
CA ASN A 301 -10.43 -29.15 -6.33
C ASN A 301 -9.28 -28.22 -6.73
N ASN A 302 -8.69 -28.50 -7.90
CA ASN A 302 -7.66 -27.69 -8.53
C ASN A 302 -8.22 -26.32 -8.93
N VAL A 303 -8.06 -25.33 -8.05
CA VAL A 303 -8.29 -23.92 -8.40
C VAL A 303 -6.99 -23.16 -8.14
N ALA A 304 -6.51 -22.46 -9.16
CA ALA A 304 -5.31 -21.65 -9.07
C ALA A 304 -5.44 -20.59 -7.96
N PRO A 305 -4.40 -20.35 -7.14
CA PRO A 305 -4.48 -19.42 -6.03
C PRO A 305 -4.70 -17.98 -6.52
N HIS A 306 -5.58 -17.26 -5.84
CA HIS A 306 -5.94 -15.87 -6.12
C HIS A 306 -4.71 -14.94 -6.03
N PRO A 307 -4.58 -13.88 -6.86
CA PRO A 307 -3.36 -13.03 -6.95
C PRO A 307 -2.89 -12.40 -5.64
N ARG A 308 -3.81 -12.18 -4.68
CA ARG A 308 -3.49 -11.71 -3.31
C ARG A 308 -2.58 -12.69 -2.53
N PHE A 309 -2.62 -13.99 -2.83
CA PHE A 309 -1.81 -15.00 -2.14
C PHE A 309 -0.41 -15.17 -2.76
N LEU A 310 -0.26 -14.93 -4.06
CA LEU A 310 1.05 -15.00 -4.75
C LEU A 310 2.01 -13.90 -4.27
N ILE A 311 1.48 -12.70 -3.99
CA ILE A 311 2.26 -11.59 -3.43
C ILE A 311 2.74 -11.96 -2.02
N SER A 312 1.87 -12.55 -1.20
CA SER A 312 2.21 -13.01 0.15
C SER A 312 3.29 -14.12 0.16
N SER A 313 3.32 -15.00 -0.84
CA SER A 313 4.29 -16.10 -0.93
C SER A 313 5.69 -15.63 -1.38
N LEU A 314 5.77 -14.63 -2.25
CA LEU A 314 7.04 -14.00 -2.64
C LEU A 314 7.66 -13.21 -1.49
N TYR A 315 6.84 -12.45 -0.75
CA TYR A 315 7.29 -11.77 0.48
C TYR A 315 7.69 -12.78 1.56
N ALA A 316 6.94 -13.87 1.70
CA ALA A 316 7.31 -14.95 2.60
C ALA A 316 8.70 -15.54 2.31
N LYS A 317 9.05 -15.68 1.03
CA LYS A 317 10.35 -16.18 0.59
C LYS A 317 11.47 -15.18 0.89
N SER A 318 11.23 -13.87 0.69
CA SER A 318 12.19 -12.81 1.00
C SER A 318 12.47 -12.69 2.49
N VAL A 319 11.42 -12.71 3.32
CA VAL A 319 11.55 -12.68 4.78
C VAL A 319 12.15 -14.00 5.32
N SER A 320 11.79 -15.16 4.75
CA SER A 320 12.44 -16.44 5.09
C SER A 320 13.94 -16.44 4.74
N ASN A 321 14.34 -15.79 3.64
CA ASN A 321 15.74 -15.62 3.29
C ASN A 321 16.48 -14.70 4.26
N LEU A 322 15.82 -13.63 4.75
CA LEU A 322 16.37 -12.75 5.78
C LEU A 322 16.53 -13.49 7.11
N VAL A 323 15.53 -14.27 7.53
CA VAL A 323 15.58 -15.11 8.75
C VAL A 323 16.68 -16.17 8.63
N ARG A 324 16.82 -16.83 7.47
CA ARG A 324 17.88 -17.82 7.21
C ARG A 324 19.28 -17.21 7.21
N LYS A 325 19.44 -15.98 6.69
CA LYS A 325 20.69 -15.22 6.74
C LYS A 325 21.03 -14.77 8.18
N ALA A 326 20.03 -14.36 8.96
CA ALA A 326 20.21 -13.95 10.35
C ALA A 326 20.45 -15.12 11.31
N SER A 327 19.96 -16.32 10.98
CA SER A 327 20.05 -17.52 11.82
C SER A 327 21.31 -18.37 11.58
N SER A 328 22.11 -18.05 10.56
CA SER A 328 23.34 -18.77 10.26
C SER A 328 24.55 -17.94 10.67
N SER A 329 25.09 -18.20 11.87
CA SER A 329 26.42 -17.67 12.26
C SER A 329 27.57 -18.38 11.55
N ASP A 330 27.31 -19.50 10.84
CA ASP A 330 28.35 -20.40 10.37
C ASP A 330 28.51 -20.43 8.84
N LEU A 331 27.74 -19.64 8.08
CA LEU A 331 27.86 -19.50 6.62
C LEU A 331 28.60 -18.21 6.18
N LEU A 332 29.39 -17.60 7.07
CA LEU A 332 30.36 -16.58 6.66
C LEU A 332 31.61 -17.20 5.99
N ALA A 333 31.91 -18.47 6.26
CA ALA A 333 33.09 -19.16 5.70
C ALA A 333 32.87 -19.77 4.31
N ASP A 334 31.63 -20.14 3.97
CA ASP A 334 31.32 -20.93 2.77
C ASP A 334 30.89 -20.10 1.55
N MET A 335 30.81 -18.77 1.70
CA MET A 335 30.48 -17.84 0.60
C MET A 335 31.71 -17.24 -0.11
N GLY A 336 32.94 -17.68 0.21
CA GLY A 336 34.14 -17.17 -0.49
C GLY A 336 34.28 -15.64 -0.42
N LEU A 337 33.75 -15.02 0.63
CA LEU A 337 34.00 -13.62 0.93
C LEU A 337 35.42 -13.53 1.48
N SER A 338 36.37 -13.29 0.58
CA SER A 338 37.66 -12.71 0.93
C SER A 338 37.41 -11.48 1.81
N GLU A 339 38.22 -11.32 2.86
CA GLU A 339 38.27 -10.23 3.85
C GLU A 339 38.40 -8.81 3.25
N ASN A 340 38.24 -8.62 1.95
CA ASN A 340 38.12 -7.32 1.30
C ASN A 340 36.75 -7.23 0.62
N GLY A 341 35.87 -6.42 1.21
CA GLY A 341 34.52 -6.18 0.73
C GLY A 341 34.48 -5.78 -0.75
N ILE A 342 33.83 -6.60 -1.57
CA ILE A 342 33.41 -6.20 -2.91
C ILE A 342 32.01 -5.60 -2.76
N VAL A 343 31.99 -4.27 -2.73
CA VAL A 343 30.82 -3.44 -2.96
C VAL A 343 30.32 -3.75 -4.39
N MET A 344 29.10 -4.29 -4.53
CA MET A 344 28.41 -4.20 -5.81
C MET A 344 28.19 -2.72 -6.12
N HIS A 345 28.72 -2.24 -7.24
CA HIS A 345 28.49 -0.87 -7.67
C HIS A 345 26.99 -0.63 -7.91
N ALA A 346 26.52 0.59 -7.64
CA ALA A 346 25.12 0.96 -7.81
C ALA A 346 24.57 0.69 -9.22
N SER A 347 25.44 0.67 -10.25
CA SER A 347 25.11 0.28 -11.63
C SER A 347 24.70 -1.18 -11.76
N ASP A 348 25.37 -2.08 -11.03
CA ASP A 348 25.12 -3.53 -11.09
C ASP A 348 23.86 -3.88 -10.30
N TRP A 349 23.58 -3.10 -9.25
CA TRP A 349 22.31 -3.13 -8.53
C TRP A 349 21.13 -2.69 -9.40
N LEU A 350 21.28 -1.61 -10.16
CA LEU A 350 20.23 -1.13 -11.07
C LEU A 350 19.97 -2.11 -12.22
N ALA A 351 21.02 -2.69 -12.81
CA ALA A 351 20.88 -3.67 -13.88
C ALA A 351 20.15 -4.95 -13.43
N LEU A 352 20.44 -5.42 -12.21
CA LEU A 352 19.77 -6.59 -11.63
C LEU A 352 18.29 -6.30 -11.31
N VAL A 353 18.00 -5.12 -10.76
CA VAL A 353 16.63 -4.68 -10.47
C VAL A 353 15.82 -4.47 -11.75
N ASP A 354 16.41 -3.89 -12.79
CA ASP A 354 15.72 -3.69 -14.08
C ASP A 354 15.45 -5.03 -14.79
N SER A 355 16.37 -6.00 -14.70
CA SER A 355 16.17 -7.36 -15.23
C SER A 355 15.03 -8.09 -14.53
N GLU A 356 15.00 -8.04 -13.19
CA GLU A 356 13.92 -8.67 -12.39
C GLU A 356 12.58 -7.95 -12.60
N LEU A 357 12.59 -6.61 -12.76
CA LEU A 357 11.38 -5.83 -13.04
C LEU A 357 10.80 -6.18 -14.42
N GLN A 358 11.65 -6.34 -15.44
CA GLN A 358 11.23 -6.79 -16.78
C GLN A 358 10.66 -8.21 -16.76
N GLU A 359 11.23 -9.11 -15.96
CA GLU A 359 10.72 -10.48 -15.84
C GLU A 359 9.35 -10.51 -15.14
N VAL A 360 9.15 -9.67 -14.12
CA VAL A 360 7.86 -9.49 -13.44
C VAL A 360 6.80 -8.86 -14.36
N GLU A 361 7.18 -7.86 -15.17
CA GLU A 361 6.28 -7.25 -16.15
C GLU A 361 5.88 -8.24 -17.26
N LYS A 362 6.83 -9.05 -17.73
CA LYS A 362 6.58 -10.12 -18.69
C LYS A 362 5.61 -11.17 -18.12
N MET A 363 5.84 -11.66 -16.91
CA MET A 363 4.94 -12.62 -16.24
C MET A 363 3.55 -12.03 -16.01
N LYS A 364 3.44 -10.73 -15.67
CA LYS A 364 2.16 -10.03 -15.56
C LYS A 364 1.43 -10.01 -16.91
N HIS A 365 2.13 -9.71 -18.00
CA HIS A 365 1.53 -9.65 -19.34
C HIS A 365 1.05 -11.02 -19.81
N GLU A 366 1.86 -12.07 -19.61
CA GLU A 366 1.50 -13.46 -19.92
C GLU A 366 0.27 -13.91 -19.13
N LYS A 367 0.20 -13.59 -17.83
CA LYS A 367 -0.96 -13.97 -17.00
C LYS A 367 -2.25 -13.22 -17.36
N VAL A 368 -2.13 -11.94 -17.75
CA VAL A 368 -3.27 -11.16 -18.26
C VAL A 368 -3.77 -11.73 -19.58
N GLN A 369 -2.88 -12.14 -20.48
CA GLN A 369 -3.26 -12.80 -21.74
C GLN A 369 -3.97 -14.14 -21.48
N GLU A 370 -3.44 -14.97 -20.57
CA GLU A 370 -4.07 -16.24 -20.19
C GLU A 370 -5.50 -16.05 -19.64
N LEU A 371 -5.68 -15.05 -18.77
CA LEU A 371 -7.00 -14.69 -18.23
C LEU A 371 -7.96 -14.19 -19.32
N ASN A 372 -7.49 -13.39 -20.27
CA ASN A 372 -8.30 -12.93 -21.40
C ASN A 372 -8.75 -14.09 -22.30
N VAL A 373 -7.86 -15.06 -22.56
CA VAL A 373 -8.21 -16.25 -23.35
C VAL A 373 -9.25 -17.10 -22.62
N MET A 374 -9.11 -17.27 -21.30
CA MET A 374 -10.12 -17.98 -20.50
C MET A 374 -11.47 -17.26 -20.50
N LEU A 375 -11.47 -15.93 -20.37
CA LEU A 375 -12.69 -15.12 -20.39
C LEU A 375 -13.40 -15.22 -21.75
N GLN A 376 -12.65 -15.17 -22.86
CA GLN A 376 -13.18 -15.35 -24.20
C GLN A 376 -13.78 -16.75 -24.41
N SER A 377 -13.09 -17.79 -23.94
CA SER A 377 -13.60 -19.18 -24.00
C SER A 377 -14.90 -19.34 -23.20
N LEU A 378 -14.97 -18.77 -22.00
CA LEU A 378 -16.18 -18.78 -21.16
C LEU A 378 -17.34 -18.04 -21.84
N THR A 379 -17.05 -16.86 -22.42
CA THR A 379 -18.04 -16.07 -23.15
C THR A 379 -18.58 -16.83 -24.36
N GLN A 380 -17.71 -17.52 -25.11
CA GLN A 380 -18.10 -18.30 -26.28
C GLN A 380 -18.93 -19.54 -25.92
N LYS A 381 -18.59 -20.22 -24.81
CA LYS A 381 -19.39 -21.32 -24.26
C LYS A 381 -20.77 -20.87 -23.80
N LEU A 382 -20.85 -19.72 -23.12
CA LEU A 382 -22.12 -19.13 -22.69
C LEU A 382 -22.99 -18.71 -23.88
N ALA A 383 -22.39 -18.18 -24.95
CA ALA A 383 -23.11 -17.85 -26.18
C ALA A 383 -23.67 -19.09 -26.88
N LEU A 384 -22.92 -20.20 -26.91
CA LEU A 384 -23.40 -21.46 -27.50
C LEU A 384 -24.54 -22.09 -26.70
N VAL A 385 -24.51 -22.00 -25.37
CA VAL A 385 -25.62 -22.45 -24.52
C VAL A 385 -26.86 -21.60 -24.76
N ALA A 386 -26.71 -20.27 -24.85
CA ALA A 386 -27.83 -19.37 -25.15
C ALA A 386 -28.44 -19.62 -26.54
N ILE A 387 -27.64 -19.99 -27.54
CA ILE A 387 -28.13 -20.33 -28.89
C ILE A 387 -28.87 -21.69 -28.87
N ALA A 388 -28.36 -22.68 -28.13
CA ALA A 388 -29.00 -23.98 -28.00
C ALA A 388 -30.37 -23.90 -27.30
N ASP A 389 -30.52 -23.01 -26.31
CA ASP A 389 -31.79 -22.78 -25.62
C ASP A 389 -32.83 -22.06 -26.51
N VAL A 390 -32.39 -21.21 -27.44
CA VAL A 390 -33.28 -20.56 -28.41
C VAL A 390 -33.72 -21.54 -29.50
N SER A 391 -32.83 -22.43 -29.97
CA SER A 391 -33.19 -23.43 -31.00
C SER A 391 -34.06 -24.58 -30.48
N ASN A 392 -34.04 -24.87 -29.18
CA ASN A 392 -34.93 -25.86 -28.56
C ASN A 392 -36.29 -25.30 -28.15
N GLY A 393 -36.50 -23.98 -28.24
CA GLY A 393 -37.76 -23.32 -27.88
C GLY A 393 -38.78 -23.14 -29.02
N GLU A 394 -38.44 -23.51 -30.27
CA GLU A 394 -39.32 -23.31 -31.45
C GLU A 394 -40.06 -24.59 -31.91
N VAL A 395 -40.05 -25.68 -31.15
CA VAL A 395 -40.80 -26.91 -31.51
C VAL A 395 -41.84 -27.24 -30.44
N GLU A 396 -42.81 -26.36 -30.21
CA GLU A 396 -44.07 -26.72 -29.54
C GLU A 396 -45.18 -25.66 -29.76
N SER A 397 -45.50 -25.35 -31.03
CA SER A 397 -46.82 -24.79 -31.35
C SER A 397 -47.24 -25.10 -32.78
N GLU A 398 -47.90 -26.24 -32.99
CA GLU A 398 -48.97 -26.40 -33.99
C GLU A 398 -49.57 -27.81 -33.86
N ASP A 399 -50.63 -27.94 -33.06
CA ASP A 399 -51.85 -28.63 -33.47
C ASP A 399 -52.89 -28.59 -32.33
N CYS A 400 -53.77 -27.58 -32.39
CA CYS A 400 -55.07 -27.66 -31.74
C CYS A 400 -56.13 -27.12 -32.70
N SER A 401 -56.61 -28.01 -33.56
CA SER A 401 -57.86 -27.86 -34.30
C SER A 401 -58.46 -29.22 -34.58
N LYS A 402 -59.30 -29.70 -33.66
CA LYS A 402 -60.63 -30.29 -33.90
C LYS A 402 -61.31 -30.70 -32.61
#